data_AF-Q4VZY3-F1
#
_entry.id   AF-Q4VZY3-F1
#
_cell.length_a   1.000
_cell.length_b   1.000
_cell.length_c   1.000
_cell.angle_alpha   90.00
_cell.angle_beta   90.00
_cell.angle_gamma   90.00
#
_symmetry.space_group_name_H-M   'P 1'
#
loop_
_entity.id
_entity.type
_entity.pdbx_description
1 polymer ?
#
loop_
_entity_poly.entity_id
_entity_poly.type
_entity_poly.pdbx_seq_one_letter_code
_entity_poly.pdbx_strand_id
1 'polypeptide(L)' 'SSDEVLASQEVHDISVAIGIDPDSDDLSQLRYGKICILADADSDGLHIATLLCALFVRHFRALVKNGHVYVALPPLYR' A
#
# COMPACT_ATOMS: atom_id res chain seq x y z
N SER A 1 6.13 -9.72 -12.98
CA SER A 1 7.50 -9.45 -12.49
C SER A 1 7.49 -8.20 -11.64
N SER A 2 8.39 -8.02 -10.67
CA SER A 2 8.54 -6.77 -9.92
C SER A 2 8.77 -5.57 -10.86
N ASP A 3 9.46 -5.81 -11.98
CA ASP A 3 9.67 -4.84 -13.06
C ASP A 3 8.36 -4.40 -13.75
N GLU A 4 7.37 -5.29 -13.85
CA GLU A 4 6.06 -4.94 -14.45
C GLU A 4 5.23 -4.09 -13.49
N VAL A 5 5.46 -4.22 -12.18
CA VAL A 5 4.77 -3.44 -11.16
C VAL A 5 5.31 -2.00 -11.15
N LEU A 6 6.62 -1.82 -11.34
CA LEU A 6 7.23 -0.51 -11.54
C LEU A 6 6.90 0.12 -12.90
N ALA A 7 6.38 -0.65 -13.86
CA ALA A 7 5.93 -0.11 -15.14
C ALA A 7 4.61 0.68 -15.02
N SER A 8 3.83 0.46 -13.96
CA SER A 8 2.69 1.33 -13.63
C SER A 8 3.20 2.57 -12.91
N GLN A 9 2.87 3.74 -13.46
CA GLN A 9 3.28 5.03 -12.90
C GLN A 9 2.74 5.21 -11.48
N GLU A 10 1.49 4.81 -11.23
CA GLU A 10 0.85 4.93 -9.93
C GLU A 10 1.58 4.12 -8.85
N VAL A 11 2.00 2.90 -9.20
CA VAL A 11 2.73 2.04 -8.24
C VAL A 11 4.16 2.51 -8.05
N HIS A 12 4.80 3.00 -9.10
CA HIS A 12 6.12 3.64 -8.99
C HIS A 12 6.07 4.84 -8.04
N ASP A 13 5.07 5.71 -8.20
CA ASP A 13 4.88 6.88 -7.34
C ASP A 13 4.64 6.47 -5.87
N ILE A 14 3.86 5.40 -5.64
CA ILE A 14 3.65 4.82 -4.30
C ILE A 14 4.97 4.33 -3.70
N SER A 15 5.79 3.59 -4.45
CA SER A 15 7.08 3.07 -3.98
C SER A 15 8.04 4.21 -3.61
N VAL A 16 8.15 5.23 -4.45
CA VAL A 16 8.98 6.41 -4.20
C VAL A 16 8.49 7.17 -2.96
N ALA A 17 7.17 7.35 -2.81
CA ALA A 17 6.58 8.03 -1.67
C ALA A 17 6.82 7.28 -0.34
N ILE A 18 6.76 5.95 -0.35
CA ILE A 18 7.05 5.14 0.84
C ILE A 18 8.55 5.12 1.13
N GLY A 19 9.39 5.21 0.07
CA GLY A 19 10.84 5.11 0.16
C GLY A 19 11.34 3.67 0.23
N ILE A 20 10.55 2.72 -0.27
CA ILE A 20 10.87 1.29 -0.26
C ILE A 20 10.68 0.76 -1.68
N ASP A 21 11.66 0.01 -2.16
CA ASP A 21 11.56 -0.66 -3.46
C ASP A 21 10.65 -1.91 -3.35
N PRO A 22 9.88 -2.23 -4.40
CA PRO A 22 9.05 -3.44 -4.40
C PRO A 22 9.93 -4.69 -4.29
N ASP A 23 9.42 -5.67 -3.55
CA ASP A 23 10.05 -6.93 -3.16
C ASP A 23 11.33 -6.80 -2.31
N SER A 24 11.61 -5.61 -1.77
CA SER A 24 12.65 -5.40 -0.76
C SER A 24 12.13 -5.70 0.66
N ASP A 25 12.97 -6.35 1.46
CA ASP A 25 12.75 -6.55 2.90
C ASP A 25 13.43 -5.48 3.78
N ASP A 26 14.25 -4.58 3.19
CA ASP A 26 14.91 -3.51 3.93
C ASP A 26 13.97 -2.31 4.14
N LEU A 27 13.72 -1.97 5.41
CA LEU A 27 12.90 -0.83 5.83
C LEU A 27 13.71 0.40 6.25
N SER A 28 15.04 0.41 6.03
CA SER A 28 15.94 1.49 6.46
C SER A 28 15.58 2.87 5.89
N GLN A 29 15.00 2.91 4.69
CA GLN A 29 14.62 4.13 3.98
C GLN A 29 13.13 4.50 4.13
N LEU A 30 12.40 3.84 5.04
CA LEU A 30 10.97 4.09 5.23
C LEU A 30 10.71 5.54 5.64
N ARG A 31 9.99 6.27 4.80
CA ARG A 31 9.69 7.70 5.02
C ARG A 31 8.55 7.94 6.01
N TYR A 32 7.62 6.99 6.11
CA TYR A 32 6.43 7.12 6.94
C TYR A 32 6.23 5.86 7.80
N GLY A 33 6.06 6.05 9.11
CA GLY A 33 5.80 4.93 10.03
C GLY A 33 4.40 4.32 9.90
N LYS A 34 3.46 5.01 9.24
CA LYS A 34 2.10 4.52 9.00
C LYS A 34 1.69 4.85 7.57
N ILE A 35 1.22 3.83 6.86
CA ILE A 35 0.65 3.90 5.53
C ILE A 35 -0.84 3.59 5.67
N CYS A 36 -1.69 4.60 5.49
CA CYS A 36 -3.12 4.47 5.67
C CYS A 36 -3.82 4.40 4.31
N ILE A 37 -4.49 3.27 4.04
CA ILE A 37 -5.40 3.12 2.92
C ILE A 37 -6.73 3.76 3.32
N LEU A 38 -7.05 4.89 2.71
CA LEU A 38 -8.34 5.57 2.86
C LEU A 38 -9.08 5.49 1.53
N ALA A 39 -10.22 4.80 1.54
CA ALA A 39 -11.09 4.64 0.39
C ALA A 39 -12.54 4.81 0.84
N ASP A 40 -13.45 5.00 -0.12
CA ASP A 40 -14.87 5.20 0.17
C ASP A 40 -15.52 3.94 0.77
N ALA A 41 -16.65 4.13 1.46
CA ALA A 41 -17.39 3.07 2.13
C ALA A 41 -18.25 2.21 1.18
N ASP A 42 -18.15 2.44 -0.13
CA ASP A 42 -18.92 1.74 -1.15
C ASP A 42 -18.16 0.54 -1.74
N SER A 43 -18.77 -0.13 -2.71
CA SER A 43 -18.19 -1.31 -3.36
C SER A 43 -16.86 -1.00 -4.06
N ASP A 44 -16.73 0.20 -4.61
CA ASP A 44 -15.56 0.61 -5.38
C ASP A 44 -14.40 0.95 -4.45
N GLY A 45 -14.67 1.62 -3.33
CA GLY A 45 -13.68 1.86 -2.29
C GLY A 45 -13.15 0.58 -1.67
N LEU A 46 -14.02 -0.41 -1.42
CA LEU A 46 -13.60 -1.75 -0.97
C LEU A 46 -12.74 -2.47 -2.01
N HIS A 47 -13.06 -2.31 -3.30
CA HIS A 47 -12.27 -2.89 -4.39
C HIS A 47 -10.88 -2.25 -4.48
N ILE A 48 -10.80 -0.92 -4.44
CA ILE A 48 -9.53 -0.17 -4.43
C ILE A 48 -8.67 -0.58 -3.22
N ALA A 49 -9.27 -0.62 -2.03
CA ALA A 49 -8.57 -1.04 -0.82
C ALA A 49 -8.01 -2.46 -0.95
N THR A 50 -8.76 -3.38 -1.57
CA THR A 50 -8.32 -4.75 -1.82
C THR A 50 -7.15 -4.82 -2.80
N LEU A 51 -7.16 -4.02 -3.88
CA LEU A 51 -6.06 -3.95 -4.84
C LEU A 51 -4.77 -3.43 -4.17
N LEU A 52 -4.87 -2.38 -3.35
CA LEU A 52 -3.74 -1.86 -2.58
C LEU A 52 -3.25 -2.88 -1.55
N CYS A 53 -4.15 -3.58 -0.85
CA CYS A 53 -3.78 -4.67 0.04
C CYS A 53 -3.02 -5.78 -0.70
N ALA A 54 -3.46 -6.16 -1.90
CA ALA A 54 -2.76 -7.14 -2.73
C ALA A 54 -1.35 -6.67 -3.13
N LEU A 55 -1.21 -5.39 -3.49
CA LEU A 55 0.10 -4.76 -3.77
C LEU A 55 1.02 -4.86 -2.54
N PHE A 56 0.56 -4.44 -1.36
CA PHE A 56 1.37 -4.46 -0.15
C PHE A 56 1.71 -5.89 0.31
N VAL A 57 0.78 -6.83 0.24
CA VAL A 57 1.00 -8.23 0.67
C VAL A 57 1.89 -8.99 -0.31
N ARG A 58 1.90 -8.62 -1.58
CA ARG A 58 2.74 -9.28 -2.59
C ARG A 58 4.13 -8.67 -2.67
N HIS A 59 4.22 -7.35 -2.83
CA HIS A 59 5.45 -6.64 -3.14
C HIS A 59 6.05 -5.89 -1.94
N PHE A 60 5.29 -5.57 -0.90
CA PHE A 60 5.81 -4.85 0.27
C PHE A 60 5.58 -5.62 1.57
N ARG A 61 5.91 -6.93 1.55
CA ARG A 61 5.63 -7.84 2.67
C ARG A 61 6.22 -7.37 3.99
N ALA A 62 7.43 -6.79 3.96
CA ALA A 62 8.06 -6.25 5.16
C ALA A 62 7.21 -5.18 5.83
N LEU A 63 6.56 -4.30 5.07
CA LEU A 63 5.66 -3.25 5.62
C LEU A 63 4.45 -3.86 6.33
N VAL A 64 3.83 -4.87 5.71
CA VAL A 64 2.66 -5.54 6.30
C VAL A 64 3.05 -6.31 7.57
N LYS A 65 4.14 -7.08 7.52
CA LYS A 65 4.62 -7.88 8.67
C LYS A 65 5.01 -7.03 9.87
N ASN A 66 5.58 -5.85 9.64
CA ASN A 66 5.97 -4.91 10.70
C ASN A 66 4.81 -4.02 11.16
N GLY A 67 3.59 -4.19 10.63
CA GLY A 67 2.42 -3.45 11.08
C GLY A 67 2.40 -1.98 10.65
N HIS A 68 3.00 -1.64 9.51
CA HIS A 68 3.00 -0.28 8.96
C HIS A 68 1.80 0.03 8.05
N VAL A 69 1.04 -0.98 7.62
CA VAL A 69 -0.11 -0.82 6.73
C VAL A 69 -1.40 -0.81 7.55
N TYR A 70 -2.21 0.24 7.35
CA TYR A 70 -3.47 0.49 8.05
C TYR A 70 -4.58 0.69 7.04
N VAL A 71 -5.79 0.25 7.36
CA VAL A 71 -7.00 0.55 6.59
C VAL A 71 -7.86 1.49 7.42
N ALA A 72 -8.15 2.66 6.90
CA ALA A 72 -9.08 3.59 7.51
C ALA A 72 -10.52 3.13 7.20
N LEU A 73 -11.34 3.02 8.24
CA LEU A 73 -12.75 2.68 8.12
C LEU A 73 -13.58 3.97 8.12
N PRO A 74 -14.05 4.46 6.95
CA PRO A 74 -14.98 5.57 6.91
C PRO A 74 -16.31 5.19 7.58
N PRO A 75 -17.01 6.15 8.23
CA PRO A 75 -18.31 5.89 8.84
C PRO A 75 -19.37 5.64 7.76
N LEU A 76 -20.20 4.61 7.93
CA LEU A 76 -21.26 4.27 6.99
C LEU A 76 -22.51 5.17 7.15
N TYR A 77 -22.74 5.69 8.36
CA TYR A 77 -23.83 6.62 8.69
C TYR A 77 -23.35 7.64 9.73
N ARG A 78 -24.01 8.80 9.78
CA ARG A 78 -23.84 9.82 10.83
C ARG A 78 -25.12 9.95 11.64
#